data_AF-A0A7M3MA12-F1
#
_entry.id   AF-A0A7M3MA12-F1
#
_cell.length_a   1.000
_cell.length_b   1.000
_cell.length_c   1.000
_cell.angle_alpha   90.00
_cell.angle_beta   90.00
_cell.angle_gamma   90.00
#
_symmetry.space_group_name_H-M   'P 1'
#
loop_
_entity.id
_entity.type
_entity.pdbx_description
1 polymer ?
#
loop_
_entity_poly.entity_id
_entity_poly.type
_entity_poly.pdbx_seq_one_letter_code
_entity_poly.pdbx_strand_id
1 'polypeptide(L)' 'LLSSLQGAAPVAVNIEGVQHEFTTIPGVIEDVTDIILNIKAVRFAMASEEPQNIQLTASGKGVVTAAAIKENQNVAVLNT' A
#
# COMPACT_ATOMS: atom_id res chain seq x y z
N LEU A 1 -8.22 -15.68 20.31
CA LEU A 1 -6.95 -14.91 20.22
C LEU A 1 -6.71 -14.38 18.81
N LEU A 2 -6.85 -15.18 17.74
CA LEU A 2 -6.59 -14.70 16.37
C LEU A 2 -7.62 -13.69 15.83
N SER A 3 -8.90 -13.78 16.20
CA SER A 3 -9.94 -12.87 15.68
C SER A 3 -10.11 -11.55 16.45
N SER A 4 -9.23 -11.27 17.43
CA SER A 4 -9.37 -10.11 18.34
C SER A 4 -8.07 -9.33 18.47
N LEU A 5 -7.08 -9.59 17.61
CA LEU A 5 -5.84 -8.83 17.54
C LEU A 5 -6.12 -7.50 16.84
N GLN A 6 -5.85 -6.40 17.54
CA GLN A 6 -5.87 -5.08 16.94
C GLN A 6 -4.66 -4.89 16.03
N GLY A 7 -4.87 -4.24 14.90
CA GLY A 7 -3.83 -3.93 13.93
C GLY A 7 -4.35 -2.97 12.87
N ALA A 8 -3.46 -2.51 12.00
CA ALA A 8 -3.81 -1.68 10.86
C ALA A 8 -3.55 -2.46 9.57
N ALA A 9 -4.48 -2.35 8.62
CA ALA A 9 -4.41 -3.00 7.33
C ALA A 9 -4.99 -2.08 6.25
N PRO A 10 -4.49 -2.17 4.99
CA PRO A 10 -5.07 -1.45 3.88
C PRO A 10 -6.48 -2.00 3.57
N VAL A 11 -7.46 -1.10 3.49
CA VAL A 11 -8.86 -1.44 3.19
C VAL A 11 -9.27 -1.04 1.77
N ALA A 12 -8.54 -0.10 1.17
CA ALA A 12 -8.76 0.39 -0.18
C ALA A 12 -7.43 0.85 -0.78
N VAL A 13 -7.33 0.81 -2.11
CA VAL A 13 -6.24 1.40 -2.87
C VAL A 13 -6.84 2.14 -4.06
N ASN A 14 -6.28 3.30 -4.37
CA ASN A 14 -6.58 4.04 -5.58
C ASN A 14 -5.27 4.19 -6.36
N ILE A 15 -5.25 3.74 -7.61
CA ILE A 15 -4.09 3.78 -8.49
C ILE A 15 -4.43 4.68 -9.67
N GLU A 16 -3.64 5.72 -9.86
CA GLU A 16 -3.88 6.69 -10.93
C GLU A 16 -3.80 6.04 -12.31
N GLY A 17 -4.77 6.33 -13.17
CA GLY A 17 -4.85 5.79 -14.53
C GLY A 17 -5.33 4.34 -14.63
N VAL A 18 -5.63 3.68 -13.51
CA VAL A 18 -6.15 2.30 -13.47
C VAL A 18 -7.65 2.30 -13.22
N GLN A 19 -8.42 1.69 -14.12
CA GLN A 19 -9.88 1.61 -13.99
C GLN A 19 -10.35 0.39 -13.20
N HIS A 20 -9.60 -0.71 -13.27
CA HIS A 20 -9.91 -1.96 -12.58
C HIS A 20 -8.64 -2.79 -12.35
N GLU A 21 -8.75 -3.77 -11.45
CA GLU A 21 -7.68 -4.63 -10.97
C GLU A 21 -7.09 -5.57 -12.02
N PHE A 22 -7.84 -5.85 -13.09
CA PHE A 22 -7.40 -6.69 -14.21
C PHE A 22 -6.73 -5.89 -15.33
N THR A 23 -5.79 -5.01 -14.97
CA THR A 23 -5.03 -4.19 -15.93
C THR A 23 -3.55 -4.19 -15.62
N THR A 24 -2.74 -3.73 -16.58
CA THR A 24 -1.31 -3.48 -16.40
C THR A 24 -1.04 -1.97 -16.44
N ILE A 25 0.07 -1.56 -15.84
CA ILE A 25 0.54 -0.17 -15.85
C ILE A 25 1.74 -0.09 -16.79
N PRO A 26 1.74 0.80 -17.81
CA PRO A 26 2.88 0.96 -18.70
C PRO A 26 4.18 1.26 -17.95
N GLY A 27 5.21 0.45 -18.18
CA GLY A 27 6.51 0.60 -17.53
C GLY A 27 6.65 -0.12 -16.18
N VAL A 28 5.60 -0.80 -15.72
CA VAL A 28 5.63 -1.68 -14.53
C VAL A 28 5.63 -3.14 -15.00
N ILE A 29 6.44 -3.97 -14.33
CA ILE A 29 6.57 -5.39 -14.68
C ILE A 29 5.40 -6.21 -14.13
N GLU A 30 4.95 -5.87 -12.92
CA GLU A 30 3.82 -6.49 -12.22
C GLU A 30 2.49 -5.94 -12.76
N ASP A 31 1.45 -6.77 -12.72
CA ASP A 31 0.09 -6.31 -12.98
C ASP A 31 -0.54 -5.68 -11.74
N VAL A 32 -1.72 -5.07 -11.88
CA VAL A 32 -2.39 -4.40 -10.76
C VAL A 32 -2.78 -5.38 -9.66
N THR A 33 -3.08 -6.64 -9.99
CA THR A 33 -3.44 -7.66 -8.99
C THR A 33 -2.23 -8.02 -8.13
N ASP A 34 -1.07 -8.20 -8.74
CA ASP A 34 0.20 -8.41 -8.04
C ASP A 34 0.52 -7.25 -7.10
N ILE A 35 0.36 -6.01 -7.58
CA ILE A 35 0.56 -4.80 -6.76
C ILE A 35 -0.39 -4.80 -5.55
N ILE A 36 -1.67 -5.13 -5.75
CA ILE A 36 -2.64 -5.22 -4.65
C ILE A 36 -2.24 -6.29 -3.63
N LEU A 37 -1.75 -7.45 -4.08
CA LEU A 37 -1.27 -8.51 -3.19
C LEU A 37 -0.04 -8.07 -2.39
N ASN A 38 0.90 -7.36 -3.02
CA ASN A 38 2.07 -6.79 -2.34
C ASN A 38 1.65 -5.75 -1.29
N ILE A 39 0.68 -4.88 -1.60
CA ILE A 39 0.15 -3.90 -0.64
C ILE A 39 -0.46 -4.60 0.58
N LYS A 40 -1.18 -5.72 0.40
CA LYS A 40 -1.74 -6.51 1.50
C LYS A 40 -0.67 -7.12 2.42
N ALA A 41 0.56 -7.28 1.94
CA ALA A 41 1.68 -7.80 2.73
C ALA A 41 2.42 -6.69 3.53
N VAL A 42 2.11 -5.41 3.27
CA VAL A 42 2.69 -4.28 4.01
C VAL A 42 2.04 -4.20 5.40
N ARG A 43 2.89 -4.05 6.42
CA ARG A 43 2.51 -3.97 7.83
C ARG A 43 2.55 -2.51 8.26
N PHE A 44 1.44 -2.06 8.83
CA PHE A 44 1.28 -0.70 9.31
C PHE A 44 1.13 -0.67 10.83
N ALA A 45 1.72 0.33 11.47
CA ALA A 45 1.31 0.77 12.80
C ALA A 45 0.47 2.04 12.65
N MET A 46 -0.65 2.10 13.37
CA MET A 46 -1.55 3.25 13.34
C MET A 46 -1.91 3.71 14.75
N ALA A 47 -1.80 5.01 15.02
CA ALA A 47 -2.10 5.63 16.31
C ALA A 47 -3.50 6.27 16.38
N SER A 48 -4.20 6.35 15.24
CA SER A 48 -5.58 6.85 15.15
C SER A 48 -6.57 5.70 15.01
N GLU A 49 -7.79 5.88 15.49
CA GLU A 49 -8.91 4.95 15.23
C GLU A 49 -9.64 5.26 13.92
N GLU A 50 -9.44 6.46 13.37
CA GLU A 50 -10.06 6.91 12.12
C GLU A 50 -9.28 6.43 10.89
N PRO A 51 -9.93 6.07 9.77
CA PRO A 51 -9.26 5.72 8.53
C PRO A 51 -8.28 6.80 8.08
N GLN A 52 -7.05 6.39 7.73
CA GLN A 52 -5.99 7.29 7.27
C GLN A 52 -5.70 7.08 5.79
N ASN A 53 -5.50 8.17 5.06
CA ASN A 53 -5.03 8.14 3.68
C ASN A 53 -3.52 8.45 3.64
N ILE A 54 -2.77 7.58 2.99
CA ILE A 54 -1.33 7.72 2.72
C ILE A 54 -1.09 7.55 1.22
N GLN A 55 0.06 8.01 0.75
CA GLN A 55 0.38 8.04 -0.68
C GLN A 55 1.76 7.43 -0.93
N LEU A 56 1.88 6.70 -2.03
CA LEU A 56 3.16 6.26 -2.58
C LEU A 56 3.35 6.96 -3.92
N THR A 57 4.55 7.48 -4.16
CA THR A 57 4.93 8.04 -5.45
C THR A 57 6.25 7.43 -5.87
N ALA A 58 6.27 6.83 -7.06
CA ALA A 58 7.47 6.23 -7.63
C ALA A 58 7.68 6.77 -9.05
N SER A 59 8.94 6.99 -9.41
CA SER A 59 9.33 7.47 -10.73
C SER A 59 10.75 7.00 -11.06
N GLY A 60 11.01 6.77 -12.34
CA GLY A 60 12.30 6.26 -12.82
C GLY A 60 12.39 4.73 -12.77
N LYS A 61 13.58 4.21 -13.09
CA LYS A 61 13.85 2.77 -13.16
C LYS A 61 14.27 2.25 -11.78
N GLY A 62 13.68 1.15 -11.34
CA GLY A 62 14.06 0.47 -10.11
C GLY A 62 12.91 -0.31 -9.49
N VAL A 63 13.21 -1.03 -8.42
CA VAL A 63 12.20 -1.71 -7.59
C VAL A 63 11.55 -0.68 -6.69
N VAL A 64 10.22 -0.67 -6.64
CA VAL A 64 9.44 0.14 -5.71
C VAL A 64 9.19 -0.70 -4.47
N THR A 65 9.57 -0.20 -3.29
CA THR A 65 9.35 -0.91 -2.02
C THR A 65 8.42 -0.12 -1.12
N ALA A 66 8.00 -0.73 -0.01
CA ALA A 66 7.11 -0.09 0.96
C ALA A 66 7.75 1.14 1.63
N ALA A 67 9.08 1.28 1.57
CA ALA A 67 9.79 2.50 1.99
C ALA A 67 9.41 3.75 1.19
N ALA A 68 8.84 3.60 -0.01
CA ALA A 68 8.37 4.72 -0.83
C ALA A 68 7.00 5.26 -0.39
N ILE A 69 6.32 4.61 0.56
CA ILE A 69 5.07 5.11 1.14
C ILE A 69 5.40 6.32 2.02
N LYS A 70 4.71 7.43 1.77
CA LYS A 70 4.80 8.63 2.58
C LYS A 70 3.98 8.46 3.86
N GLU A 71 4.69 8.16 4.94
CA GLU A 71 4.15 8.12 6.29
C GLU A 71 3.55 9.48 6.72
N ASN A 72 2.71 9.44 7.74
CA ASN A 72 2.16 10.63 8.38
C ASN A 72 2.24 10.51 9.90
N GLN A 73 1.75 11.51 10.62
CA GLN A 73 1.78 11.54 12.09
C GLN A 73 1.07 10.36 12.78
N ASN A 74 0.15 9.69 12.07
CA ASN A 74 -0.67 8.62 12.61
C ASN A 74 -0.31 7.23 12.05
N VAL A 75 0.43 7.12 10.95
CA VAL A 75 0.69 5.86 10.23
C VAL A 75 2.18 5.71 9.92
N ALA A 76 2.74 4.58 10.33
CA ALA A 76 4.12 4.17 10.05
C ALA A 76 4.17 2.79 9.36
N VAL A 77 5.14 2.59 8.48
CA VAL A 77 5.41 1.33 7.77
C VAL A 77 6.44 0.52 8.56
N LEU A 78 6.14 -0.75 8.83
CA LEU A 78 6.96 -1.60 9.70
C LEU A 78 7.89 -2.55 8.92
N ASN A 79 7.64 -2.78 7.64
CA ASN A 79 8.47 -3.60 6.77
C ASN A 79 8.70 -2.89 5.43
N THR A 80 9.96 -2.68 5.08
CA THR A 80 10.44 -1.87 3.95
C THR A 80 10.99 -2.69 2.80
#